data_AF-A0A5Q4BA22-F1
#
_entry.id   AF-A0A5Q4BA22-F1
#
_cell.length_a   1.000
_cell.length_b   1.000
_cell.length_c   1.000
_cell.angle_alpha   90.00
_cell.angle_beta   90.00
_cell.angle_gamma   90.00
#
_symmetry.space_group_name_H-M   'P 1'
#
loop_
_entity.id
_entity.type
_entity.pdbx_description
1 polymer ?
#
loop_
_entity_poly.entity_id
_entity_poly.type
_entity_poly.pdbx_seq_one_letter_code
_entity_poly.pdbx_strand_id
1 'polypeptide(L)'
;MRGLGQRHGYLDGDKHERDGVPDQSVKAVLESLVSTATFRSMMAVILAYRSHESPVTVNWKLLPLEIGLYGVVLDFWFYWYHRLMHEVDSLWKYHRTHHLAKHPNPLLTLFADSEQEFFDIAGIPFLTWATLRLLGMPMGF
;
A
#
# COMPACT_ATOMS: atom_id res chain seq x y z
N MET A 1 -18.56 -4.51 2.02
CA MET A 1 -18.68 -3.56 0.89
C MET A 1 -19.43 -4.13 -0.32
N ARG A 2 -19.11 -5.34 -0.83
CA ARG A 2 -19.76 -5.92 -2.04
C ARG A 2 -21.30 -5.95 -2.01
N GLY A 3 -21.90 -6.41 -0.91
CA GLY A 3 -23.36 -6.47 -0.78
C GLY A 3 -24.04 -5.08 -0.73
N LEU A 4 -23.37 -4.08 -0.17
CA LEU A 4 -23.87 -2.70 -0.16
C LEU A 4 -23.81 -2.09 -1.58
N GLY A 5 -22.71 -2.31 -2.32
CA GLY A 5 -22.60 -1.87 -3.71
C GLY A 5 -23.62 -2.54 -4.63
N GLN A 6 -23.95 -3.81 -4.41
CA GLN A 6 -25.01 -4.50 -5.17
C GLN A 6 -26.42 -3.99 -4.84
N ARG A 7 -26.67 -3.65 -3.56
CA ARG A 7 -27.99 -3.20 -3.09
C ARG A 7 -28.26 -1.72 -3.40
N HIS A 8 -27.23 -0.88 -3.30
CA HIS A 8 -27.35 0.57 -3.36
C HIS A 8 -26.67 1.20 -4.58
N GLY A 9 -25.91 0.42 -5.35
CA GLY A 9 -25.11 0.95 -6.45
C GLY A 9 -23.87 1.71 -5.96
N TYR A 10 -23.20 2.37 -6.90
CA TYR A 10 -22.11 3.31 -6.63
C TYR A 10 -22.58 4.73 -7.00
N LEU A 11 -21.98 5.75 -6.39
CA LEU A 11 -22.17 7.13 -6.85
C LEU A 11 -21.84 7.16 -8.35
N ASP A 12 -22.76 7.67 -9.18
CA ASP A 12 -22.72 7.72 -10.66
C ASP A 12 -22.73 6.38 -11.45
N GLY A 13 -22.89 5.26 -10.76
CA GLY A 13 -22.90 3.92 -11.37
C GLY A 13 -24.09 3.64 -12.30
N ASP A 14 -25.09 4.52 -12.34
CA ASP A 14 -26.20 4.52 -13.29
C ASP A 14 -25.79 5.08 -14.67
N LYS A 15 -24.74 5.90 -14.71
CA LYS A 15 -24.24 6.56 -15.94
C LYS A 15 -22.94 5.95 -16.45
N HIS A 16 -22.09 5.49 -15.55
CA HIS A 16 -20.77 4.94 -15.88
C HIS A 16 -20.57 3.57 -15.22
N GLU A 17 -20.12 2.60 -16.01
CA GLU A 17 -19.65 1.33 -15.45
C GLU A 17 -18.32 1.52 -14.72
N ARG A 18 -17.93 0.54 -13.89
CA ARG A 18 -16.58 0.56 -13.30
C ARG A 18 -15.55 0.23 -14.36
N ASP A 19 -14.42 0.92 -14.30
CA ASP A 19 -13.29 0.67 -15.18
C ASP A 19 -12.82 -0.79 -15.04
N GLY A 20 -12.59 -1.42 -16.19
CA GLY A 20 -11.90 -2.69 -16.29
C GLY A 20 -10.39 -2.53 -16.27
N VAL A 21 -9.67 -3.64 -16.06
CA VAL A 21 -8.21 -3.66 -16.31
C VAL A 21 -8.00 -3.73 -17.82
N PRO A 22 -7.23 -2.81 -18.44
CA PRO A 22 -6.93 -2.89 -19.87
C PRO A 22 -6.23 -4.21 -20.21
N ASP A 23 -6.58 -4.85 -21.32
CA ASP A 23 -6.08 -6.18 -21.71
C ASP A 23 -4.53 -6.26 -21.69
N GLN A 24 -3.88 -5.21 -22.22
CA GLN A 24 -2.42 -5.10 -22.25
C GLN A 24 -1.76 -4.99 -20.86
N SER A 25 -2.53 -4.68 -19.82
CA SER A 25 -2.06 -4.43 -18.46
C SER A 25 -2.44 -5.54 -17.47
N VAL A 26 -3.19 -6.56 -17.90
CA VAL A 26 -3.63 -7.67 -17.03
C VAL A 26 -2.46 -8.37 -16.35
N LYS A 27 -1.40 -8.67 -17.11
CA LYS A 27 -0.19 -9.30 -16.58
C LYS A 27 0.49 -8.41 -15.54
N ALA A 28 0.64 -7.11 -15.83
CA ALA A 28 1.27 -6.16 -14.92
C ALA A 28 0.48 -6.07 -13.60
N VAL A 29 -0.85 -5.91 -13.66
CA VAL A 29 -1.70 -5.85 -12.44
C VAL A 29 -1.60 -7.14 -11.63
N LEU A 30 -1.56 -8.31 -12.29
CA LEU A 30 -1.36 -9.59 -11.61
C LEU A 30 0.01 -9.66 -10.92
N GLU A 31 1.08 -9.28 -11.62
CA GLU A 31 2.43 -9.21 -11.08
C GLU A 31 2.51 -8.24 -9.90
N SER A 32 1.82 -7.09 -9.95
CA SER A 32 1.76 -6.13 -8.85
C SER A 32 1.03 -6.67 -7.63
N LEU A 33 -0.07 -7.40 -7.82
CA LEU A 33 -0.79 -8.05 -6.72
C LEU A 33 0.08 -9.10 -6.01
N VAL A 34 0.75 -9.95 -6.78
CA VAL A 34 1.68 -10.97 -6.26
C VAL A 34 2.86 -10.31 -5.57
N SER A 35 3.49 -9.33 -6.21
CA SER A 35 4.64 -8.59 -5.70
C SER A 35 4.30 -7.88 -4.39
N THR A 36 3.13 -7.25 -4.30
CA THR A 36 2.67 -6.58 -3.09
C THR A 36 2.55 -7.56 -1.93
N ALA A 37 1.94 -8.73 -2.15
CA ALA A 37 1.79 -9.75 -1.11
C ALA A 37 3.14 -10.35 -0.70
N THR A 38 4.00 -10.66 -1.66
CA THR A 38 5.28 -11.33 -1.44
C THR A 38 6.30 -10.39 -0.81
N PHE A 39 6.61 -9.25 -1.45
CA PHE A 39 7.70 -8.38 -1.03
C PHE A 39 7.40 -7.65 0.28
N ARG A 40 6.15 -7.23 0.54
CA ARG A 40 5.81 -6.63 1.84
C ARG A 40 6.00 -7.62 2.99
N SER A 41 5.58 -8.87 2.79
CA SER A 41 5.76 -9.94 3.79
C SER A 41 7.25 -10.27 3.98
N MET A 42 8.02 -10.38 2.90
CA MET A 42 9.46 -10.59 2.97
C MET A 42 10.16 -9.46 3.71
N MET A 43 9.80 -8.20 3.43
CA MET A 43 10.40 -7.05 4.09
C MET A 43 10.09 -7.02 5.59
N ALA A 44 8.86 -7.36 5.99
CA ALA A 44 8.52 -7.51 7.39
C ALA A 44 9.41 -8.57 8.07
N VAL A 45 9.61 -9.72 7.45
CA VAL A 45 10.51 -10.77 7.97
C VAL A 45 11.95 -10.27 8.05
N ILE A 46 12.49 -9.70 6.97
CA ILE A 46 13.89 -9.25 6.92
C ILE A 46 14.18 -8.16 7.98
N LEU A 47 13.24 -7.24 8.21
CA LEU A 47 13.46 -6.08 9.06
C LEU A 47 13.07 -6.29 10.53
N ALA A 48 12.15 -7.21 10.82
CA ALA A 48 11.58 -7.39 12.16
C ALA A 48 11.90 -8.76 12.78
N TYR A 49 12.17 -9.81 11.99
CA TYR A 49 12.36 -11.14 12.54
C TYR A 49 13.67 -11.28 13.32
N ARG A 50 13.59 -11.81 14.54
CA ARG A 50 14.75 -12.05 15.42
C ARG A 50 14.86 -13.53 15.76
N SER A 51 15.69 -14.26 15.01
CA SER A 51 15.85 -15.71 15.15
C SER A 51 16.38 -16.19 16.51
N HIS A 52 16.94 -15.30 17.33
CA HIS A 52 17.48 -15.60 18.66
C HIS A 52 16.50 -15.28 19.79
N GLU A 53 15.35 -14.67 19.49
CA GLU A 53 14.29 -14.38 20.44
C GLU A 53 13.18 -15.44 20.31
N SER A 54 12.61 -15.86 21.45
CA SER A 54 11.49 -16.79 21.45
C SER A 54 10.17 -16.01 21.26
N PRO A 55 9.16 -16.52 20.55
CA PRO A 55 7.88 -15.83 20.39
C PRO A 55 7.20 -15.41 21.71
N VAL A 56 7.56 -16.05 22.83
CA VAL A 56 7.07 -15.68 24.17
C VAL A 56 7.59 -14.31 24.66
N THR A 57 8.69 -13.80 24.08
CA THR A 57 9.27 -12.50 24.46
C THR A 57 8.54 -11.32 23.81
N VAL A 58 7.60 -11.56 22.90
CA VAL A 58 6.77 -10.52 22.29
C VAL A 58 5.97 -9.79 23.36
N ASN A 59 6.09 -8.45 23.38
CA ASN A 59 5.35 -7.62 24.30
C ASN A 59 3.91 -7.40 23.77
N TRP A 60 3.01 -8.30 24.14
CA TRP A 60 1.59 -8.26 23.75
C TRP A 60 0.84 -6.99 24.16
N LYS A 61 1.33 -6.23 25.14
CA LYS A 61 0.74 -4.93 25.51
C LYS A 61 1.15 -3.82 24.56
N LEU A 62 2.39 -3.88 24.07
CA LEU A 62 2.94 -2.88 23.14
C LEU A 62 2.58 -3.18 21.69
N LEU A 63 2.37 -4.45 21.34
CA LEU A 63 2.09 -4.88 19.97
C LEU A 63 0.89 -4.17 19.31
N PRO A 64 -0.29 -4.02 19.97
CA PRO A 64 -1.39 -3.26 19.38
C PRO A 64 -1.05 -1.79 19.13
N LEU A 65 -0.21 -1.18 20.00
CA LEU A 65 0.25 0.18 19.82
C LEU A 65 1.21 0.27 18.63
N GLU A 66 2.14 -0.66 18.48
CA GLU A 66 3.04 -0.74 17.32
C GLU A 66 2.26 -0.89 16.01
N ILE A 67 1.27 -1.78 15.96
CA ILE A 67 0.42 -1.98 14.77
C ILE A 67 -0.38 -0.71 14.45
N GLY A 68 -0.97 -0.08 15.48
CA GLY A 68 -1.73 1.16 15.30
C GLY A 68 -0.85 2.31 14.81
N LEU A 69 0.32 2.52 15.43
CA LEU A 69 1.28 3.54 15.01
C LEU A 69 1.86 3.25 13.63
N TYR A 70 2.08 1.98 13.29
CA TYR A 70 2.52 1.60 11.95
C TYR A 70 1.51 2.04 10.90
N GLY A 71 0.22 1.81 11.10
CA GLY A 71 -0.81 2.32 10.18
C GLY A 71 -0.78 3.83 10.02
N VAL A 72 -0.68 4.58 11.13
CA VAL A 72 -0.64 6.05 11.10
C VAL A 72 0.60 6.58 10.37
N VAL A 73 1.77 6.02 10.64
CA VAL A 73 3.03 6.45 10.01
C VAL A 73 3.09 6.02 8.54
N LEU A 74 2.54 4.85 8.21
CA LEU A 74 2.39 4.40 6.83
C LEU A 74 1.53 5.37 6.02
N ASP A 75 0.37 5.74 6.54
CA ASP A 75 -0.54 6.70 5.92
C ASP A 75 0.11 8.07 5.76
N PHE A 76 0.91 8.51 6.74
CA PHE A 76 1.67 9.75 6.64
C PHE A 76 2.64 9.75 5.44
N TRP A 77 3.45 8.70 5.30
CA TRP A 77 4.41 8.61 4.19
C TRP A 77 3.71 8.42 2.84
N PHE A 78 2.65 7.61 2.80
CA PHE A 78 1.83 7.43 1.60
C PHE A 78 1.20 8.75 1.16
N TYR A 79 0.60 9.50 2.09
CA TYR A 79 0.00 10.82 1.80
C TYR A 79 1.01 11.79 1.21
N TRP A 80 2.18 11.95 1.84
CA TRP A 80 3.18 12.90 1.36
C TRP A 80 3.75 12.50 0.01
N TYR A 81 4.04 11.21 -0.20
CA TYR A 81 4.51 10.72 -1.50
C TYR A 81 3.48 10.99 -2.60
N HIS A 82 2.22 10.62 -2.36
CA HIS A 82 1.12 10.83 -3.29
C HIS A 82 0.88 12.32 -3.57
N ARG A 83 0.89 13.16 -2.54
CA ARG A 83 0.76 14.62 -2.68
C ARG A 83 1.89 15.21 -3.53
N LEU A 84 3.13 14.80 -3.30
CA LEU A 84 4.27 15.28 -4.08
C LEU A 84 4.13 14.89 -5.56
N MET A 85 3.62 13.69 -5.87
CA MET A 85 3.33 13.31 -7.25
C MET A 85 2.23 14.15 -7.91
N HIS A 86 1.34 14.75 -7.12
CA HIS A 86 0.31 15.66 -7.60
C HIS A 86 0.76 17.12 -7.74
N GLU A 87 1.65 17.57 -6.86
CA GLU A 87 2.07 18.98 -6.79
C GLU A 87 3.38 19.27 -7.54
N VAL A 88 4.21 18.27 -7.81
CA VAL A 88 5.51 18.43 -8.49
C VAL A 88 5.46 17.85 -9.90
N ASP A 89 5.57 18.73 -10.92
CA ASP A 89 5.44 18.36 -12.34
C ASP A 89 6.35 17.20 -12.78
N SER A 90 7.57 17.14 -12.27
CA SER A 90 8.53 16.09 -12.61
C SER A 90 8.16 14.71 -12.06
N LEU A 91 7.32 14.66 -11.01
CA LEU A 91 6.85 13.45 -10.36
C LEU A 91 5.50 12.98 -10.91
N TRP A 92 4.67 13.87 -11.46
CA TRP A 92 3.36 13.52 -12.05
C TRP A 92 3.43 12.39 -13.07
N LYS A 93 4.51 12.30 -13.83
CA LYS A 93 4.72 11.25 -14.84
C LYS A 93 4.65 9.83 -14.29
N TYR A 94 4.86 9.63 -12.98
CA TYR A 94 4.78 8.33 -12.29
C TYR A 94 3.38 8.02 -11.73
N HIS A 95 2.51 9.02 -11.69
CA HIS A 95 1.18 8.92 -11.09
C HIS A 95 0.03 9.06 -12.09
N ARG A 96 0.32 9.61 -13.28
CA ARG A 96 -0.67 9.80 -14.35
C ARG A 96 -1.39 8.51 -14.76
N THR A 97 -0.70 7.35 -14.76
CA THR A 97 -1.29 6.06 -15.14
C THR A 97 -2.38 5.65 -14.15
N HIS A 98 -2.16 5.88 -12.86
CA HIS A 98 -3.16 5.67 -11.82
C HIS A 98 -4.41 6.54 -12.06
N HIS A 99 -4.22 7.79 -12.47
CA HIS A 99 -5.32 8.71 -12.78
C HIS A 99 -6.07 8.42 -14.09
N LEU A 100 -5.65 7.42 -14.88
CA LEU A 100 -6.45 6.96 -16.02
C LEU A 100 -7.72 6.25 -15.56
N ALA A 101 -7.72 5.64 -14.37
CA ALA A 101 -8.91 5.03 -13.78
C ALA A 101 -9.81 6.12 -13.15
N LYS A 102 -10.96 6.40 -13.75
CA LYS A 102 -11.95 7.38 -13.27
C LYS A 102 -13.03 6.73 -12.43
N HIS A 103 -13.37 5.49 -12.74
CA HIS A 103 -14.33 4.66 -12.03
C HIS A 103 -13.66 3.36 -11.56
N PRO A 104 -12.58 3.43 -10.75
CA PRO A 104 -11.71 2.28 -10.47
C PRO A 104 -12.42 1.15 -9.71
N ASN A 105 -12.14 -0.10 -10.05
CA ASN A 105 -12.42 -1.22 -9.16
C ASN A 105 -11.19 -1.51 -8.26
N PRO A 106 -11.30 -2.34 -7.21
CA PRO A 106 -10.18 -2.61 -6.31
C PRO A 106 -8.89 -3.11 -6.96
N LEU A 107 -8.96 -3.79 -8.11
CA LEU A 107 -7.78 -4.26 -8.85
C LEU A 107 -6.96 -3.10 -9.43
N LEU A 108 -7.59 -1.98 -9.72
CA LEU A 108 -6.94 -0.78 -10.25
C LEU A 108 -6.24 0.05 -9.16
N THR A 109 -6.33 -0.36 -7.89
CA THR A 109 -5.58 0.29 -6.79
C THR A 109 -4.07 0.22 -7.03
N LEU A 110 -3.59 -0.87 -7.62
CA LEU A 110 -2.18 -1.10 -7.98
C LEU A 110 -1.88 -0.82 -9.45
N PHE A 111 -2.84 -0.26 -10.20
CA PHE A 111 -2.62 0.14 -11.57
C PHE A 111 -1.88 1.48 -11.58
N ALA A 112 -0.55 1.41 -11.67
CA ALA A 112 0.34 2.57 -11.63
C ALA A 112 1.63 2.29 -12.42
N ASP A 113 2.47 3.31 -12.57
CA ASP A 113 3.80 3.13 -13.16
C ASP A 113 4.75 2.45 -12.15
N SER A 114 5.80 1.80 -12.66
CA SER A 114 6.69 0.94 -11.86
C SER A 114 7.37 1.67 -10.70
N GLU A 115 7.68 2.97 -10.84
CA GLU A 115 8.24 3.76 -9.74
C GLU A 115 7.24 3.95 -8.61
N GLN A 116 5.98 4.28 -8.91
CA GLN A 116 4.94 4.35 -7.88
C GLN A 116 4.75 3.01 -7.20
N GLU A 117 4.69 1.92 -7.98
CA GLU A 117 4.57 0.57 -7.45
C GLU A 117 5.73 0.20 -6.50
N PHE A 118 6.97 0.51 -6.86
CA PHE A 118 8.13 0.26 -6.01
C PHE A 118 8.03 0.98 -4.67
N PHE A 119 7.64 2.26 -4.68
CA PHE A 119 7.47 3.01 -3.44
C PHE A 119 6.30 2.49 -2.60
N ASP A 120 5.18 2.13 -3.22
CA ASP A 120 4.02 1.58 -2.53
C ASP A 120 4.33 0.20 -1.90
N ILE A 121 5.10 -0.65 -2.59
CA ILE A 121 5.42 -2.01 -2.11
C ILE A 121 6.56 -2.01 -1.10
N ALA A 122 7.62 -1.22 -1.32
CA ALA A 122 8.86 -1.30 -0.55
C ALA A 122 9.24 0.03 0.11
N GLY A 123 9.25 1.12 -0.64
CA GLY A 123 9.76 2.42 -0.16
C GLY A 123 9.01 2.95 1.07
N ILE A 124 7.70 3.10 0.99
CA ILE A 124 6.84 3.62 2.07
C ILE A 124 6.85 2.70 3.30
N PRO A 125 6.67 1.37 3.18
CA PRO A 125 6.74 0.53 4.37
C PRO A 125 8.16 0.46 4.98
N PHE A 126 9.23 0.60 4.19
CA PHE A 126 10.59 0.78 4.74
C PHE A 126 10.73 2.08 5.53
N LEU A 127 10.28 3.22 4.99
CA LEU A 127 10.31 4.51 5.68
C LEU A 127 9.48 4.48 6.98
N THR A 128 8.37 3.76 6.96
CA THR A 128 7.51 3.54 8.14
C THR A 128 8.26 2.76 9.22
N TRP A 129 8.86 1.62 8.86
CA TRP A 129 9.69 0.85 9.78
C TRP A 129 10.84 1.69 10.34
N ALA A 130 11.57 2.41 9.47
CA ALA A 130 12.71 3.23 9.86
C ALA A 130 12.29 4.34 10.85
N THR A 131 11.17 5.01 10.57
CA THR A 131 10.61 6.06 11.45
C THR A 131 10.31 5.50 12.83
N LEU A 132 9.59 4.38 12.93
CA LEU A 132 9.22 3.80 14.22
C LEU A 132 10.43 3.26 14.99
N ARG A 133 11.40 2.67 14.29
CA ARG A 133 12.68 2.24 14.88
C ARG A 133 13.46 3.43 15.44
N LEU A 134 13.52 4.55 14.73
CA LEU A 134 14.16 5.79 15.19
C LEU A 134 13.43 6.42 16.38
N LEU A 135 12.12 6.23 16.49
CA LEU A 135 11.31 6.60 17.65
C LEU A 135 11.42 5.62 18.83
N GLY A 136 12.26 4.59 18.72
CA GLY A 136 12.55 3.64 19.79
C GLY A 136 11.58 2.46 19.89
N MET A 137 10.70 2.27 18.91
CA MET A 137 9.81 1.11 18.89
C MET A 137 10.61 -0.17 18.56
N PRO A 138 10.44 -1.27 19.33
CA PRO A 138 11.20 -2.50 19.10
C PRO A 138 10.91 -3.15 17.75
N MET A 139 9.68 -3.06 17.24
CA MET A 139 9.25 -3.48 15.88
C MET A 139 9.80 -4.86 15.48
N GLY A 140 9.85 -5.80 16.42
CA GLY A 140 10.47 -7.11 16.22
C GLY A 140 9.60 -8.24 16.74
N PHE A 141 9.76 -9.42 16.17
CA PHE A 141 9.08 -10.65 16.55
C PHE A 141 9.94 -11.89 16.28
#